data_AF-A0A4S8NXV3-F1
#
_entry.id   AF-A0A4S8NXV3-F1
#
_cell.length_a   1.000
_cell.length_b   1.000
_cell.length_c   1.000
_cell.angle_alpha   90.00
_cell.angle_beta   90.00
_cell.angle_gamma   90.00
#
_symmetry.space_group_name_H-M   'P 1'
#
loop_
_entity.id
_entity.type
_entity.pdbx_description
1 polymer ?
#
loop_
_entity_poly.entity_id
_entity_poly.type
_entity_poly.pdbx_seq_one_letter_code
_entity_poly.pdbx_strand_id
1 'polypeptide(L)' 'MVNSLKRTTLTLSLLLAASMALSACGRKGDLDLPSTPVEKQNLRGSETPKGPDSPFLLDPLL' A
#
# COMPACT_ATOMS: atom_id res chain seq x y z
N MET A 1 3.77 -6.93 38.57
CA MET A 1 2.54 -6.52 37.86
C MET A 1 2.80 -5.41 36.83
N VAL A 2 3.48 -4.32 37.20
CA VAL A 2 3.74 -3.15 36.32
C VAL A 2 4.52 -3.49 35.02
N ASN A 3 5.49 -4.41 35.09
CA ASN A 3 6.28 -4.79 33.90
C ASN A 3 5.47 -5.59 32.87
N SER A 4 4.47 -6.37 33.31
CA SER A 4 3.60 -7.11 32.39
C SER A 4 2.67 -6.15 31.65
N LEU A 5 2.13 -5.16 32.37
CA LEU A 5 1.27 -4.12 31.79
C LEU A 5 2.02 -3.25 30.78
N LYS A 6 3.29 -2.89 31.06
CA LYS A 6 4.16 -2.17 30.13
C LYS A 6 4.48 -3.00 28.88
N ARG A 7 4.73 -4.31 29.03
CA ARG A 7 4.97 -5.21 27.89
C ARG A 7 3.77 -5.32 26.98
N THR A 8 2.57 -5.50 27.54
CA THR A 8 1.35 -5.64 26.73
C THR A 8 0.97 -4.35 26.00
N THR A 9 1.16 -3.18 26.64
CA THR A 9 0.95 -1.89 25.96
C THR A 9 1.93 -1.67 24.82
N LEU A 10 3.19 -2.03 24.99
CA LEU A 10 4.23 -1.89 23.95
C LEU A 10 3.99 -2.85 22.77
N THR A 11 3.58 -4.09 23.03
CA THR A 11 3.22 -5.02 21.94
C THR A 11 1.98 -4.55 21.18
N LEU A 12 0.98 -4.02 21.89
CA LEU A 12 -0.25 -3.54 21.26
C LEU A 12 0.00 -2.30 20.41
N SER A 13 0.82 -1.35 20.89
CA SER A 13 1.16 -0.15 20.13
C SER A 13 1.94 -0.48 18.85
N LEU A 14 2.88 -1.43 18.93
CA LEU A 14 3.65 -1.88 17.77
C LEU A 14 2.75 -2.55 16.72
N LEU A 15 1.81 -3.39 17.15
CA LEU A 15 0.84 -4.03 16.25
C LEU A 15 -0.03 -3.00 15.54
N LEU A 16 -0.49 -1.99 16.26
CA LEU A 16 -1.36 -0.94 15.72
C LEU A 16 -0.61 -0.03 14.73
N ALA A 17 0.64 0.29 15.02
CA ALA A 17 1.49 1.05 14.11
C ALA A 17 1.75 0.26 12.81
N ALA A 18 2.06 -1.03 12.93
CA ALA A 18 2.29 -1.90 11.79
C ALA A 18 1.02 -2.06 10.92
N SER A 19 -0.15 -2.23 11.53
CA SER A 19 -1.41 -2.37 10.78
C SER A 19 -1.80 -1.09 10.03
N MET A 20 -1.59 0.09 10.63
CA MET A 20 -1.80 1.36 9.94
C MET A 20 -0.80 1.60 8.81
N ALA A 21 0.47 1.26 9.00
CA ALA A 21 1.48 1.39 7.95
C ALA A 21 1.18 0.47 6.75
N LEU A 22 0.76 -0.77 7.02
CA LEU A 22 0.39 -1.75 5.99
C LEU A 22 -0.89 -1.36 5.25
N SER A 23 -1.90 -0.81 5.93
CA SER A 23 -3.12 -0.33 5.28
C SER A 23 -2.89 0.94 4.43
N ALA A 24 -1.84 1.71 4.75
CA ALA A 24 -1.45 2.90 3.99
C ALA A 24 -0.55 2.61 2.78
N CYS A 25 -0.04 1.38 2.61
CA CYS A 25 0.82 0.99 1.48
C CYS A 25 0.03 0.61 0.20
N GLY A 26 -1.26 0.96 0.12
CA GLY A 26 -2.11 0.73 -1.04
C GLY A 26 -2.13 1.89 -2.05
N ARG A 27 -2.65 1.65 -3.25
CA ARG A 27 -2.86 2.69 -4.28
C ARG A 27 -3.97 3.64 -3.84
N LYS A 28 -3.63 4.65 -3.03
CA LYS A 28 -4.53 5.76 -2.71
C LYS A 28 -4.60 6.71 -3.90
N GLY A 29 -5.48 6.41 -4.84
CA GLY A 29 -5.72 7.22 -6.03
C GLY A 29 -7.12 6.95 -6.56
N ASP A 30 -7.64 7.90 -7.33
CA ASP A 30 -8.89 7.73 -8.06
C ASP A 30 -8.78 6.45 -8.90
N LEU A 31 -9.66 5.49 -8.63
CA LEU A 31 -9.75 4.28 -9.43
C LEU A 31 -10.64 4.61 -10.61
N ASP A 32 -10.16 4.27 -11.81
CA ASP A 32 -10.97 4.36 -13.00
C ASP A 32 -12.28 3.59 -12.78
N LEU A 33 -13.42 4.24 -13.06
CA LEU A 33 -14.72 3.59 -12.93
C LEU A 33 -14.77 2.33 -13.80
N PRO A 34 -15.53 1.28 -13.43
CA PRO A 34 -15.60 0.05 -14.22
C PRO A 34 -16.09 0.27 -15.67
N SER A 35 -16.77 1.38 -15.94
CA SER A 35 -17.23 1.77 -17.28
C SER A 35 -16.24 2.65 -18.06
N THR A 36 -15.02 2.86 -17.56
CA THR A 36 -14.00 3.64 -18.29
C THR A 36 -13.58 2.89 -19.56
N PRO A 37 -13.53 3.57 -20.72
CA PRO A 37 -12.97 2.99 -21.94
C PRO A 37 -11.51 2.60 -21.73
N VAL A 38 -11.09 1.50 -22.36
CA VAL A 38 -9.74 0.92 -22.23
C VAL A 38 -8.65 1.95 -22.54
N GLU A 39 -8.88 2.79 -23.55
CA GLU A 39 -7.95 3.83 -24.01
C GLU A 39 -7.73 4.93 -22.98
N LYS A 40 -8.65 5.08 -22.01
CA LYS A 40 -8.59 6.09 -20.96
C LYS A 40 -8.18 5.52 -19.60
N GLN A 41 -8.04 4.20 -19.49
CA GLN A 41 -7.68 3.53 -18.26
C GLN A 41 -6.21 3.79 -17.90
N ASN A 42 -5.92 4.07 -16.64
CA ASN A 42 -4.59 4.40 -16.10
C ASN A 42 -3.94 5.69 -16.65
N LEU A 43 -4.68 6.57 -17.33
CA LEU A 43 -4.17 7.88 -17.74
C LEU A 43 -4.18 8.85 -16.54
N ARG A 44 -3.06 8.98 -15.84
CA ARG A 44 -2.87 10.00 -14.78
C ARG A 44 -2.36 11.29 -15.43
N GLY A 45 -2.95 12.43 -15.08
CA GLY A 45 -2.56 13.74 -15.63
C GLY A 45 -1.05 14.00 -15.49
N SER A 46 -0.36 14.09 -16.63
CA SER A 46 1.01 14.58 -16.92
C SER A 46 2.20 14.19 -16.03
N GLU A 47 2.03 13.56 -14.88
CA GLU A 47 3.12 13.07 -14.04
C GLU A 47 3.12 11.55 -14.11
N THR A 48 3.82 11.01 -15.11
CA THR A 48 4.13 9.58 -15.18
C THR A 48 4.93 9.24 -13.93
N PRO A 49 4.39 8.43 -13.00
CA PRO A 49 5.17 7.96 -11.87
C PRO A 49 6.34 7.18 -12.46
N LYS A 50 7.57 7.55 -12.07
CA LYS A 50 8.76 6.79 -12.44
C LYS A 50 8.49 5.33 -12.05
N GLY A 51 8.47 4.44 -13.05
CA GLY A 51 8.21 3.02 -12.83
C GLY A 51 9.13 2.46 -11.75
N PRO A 52 8.72 1.41 -11.02
CA PRO A 52 9.55 0.84 -9.98
C PRO A 52 10.94 0.51 -10.54
N ASP A 53 12.00 0.93 -9.86
CA ASP A 53 13.39 0.71 -10.30
C ASP A 53 13.79 -0.79 -10.25
N SER A 54 12.90 -1.67 -9.78
CA SER A 54 13.12 -3.11 -9.64
C SER A 54 12.06 -3.93 -10.38
N PRO A 55 12.43 -5.09 -10.97
CA PRO A 55 11.49 -5.98 -11.63
C PRO A 55 10.40 -6.45 -10.66
N PHE A 56 9.21 -6.67 -11.19
CA PHE A 56 8.10 -7.17 -10.39
C PHE A 56 8.39 -8.61 -9.98
N LEU A 57 8.05 -8.98 -8.75
CA LEU A 57 8.35 -10.31 -8.20
C LEU A 57 7.77 -11.45 -9.05
N LEU A 58 6.69 -11.18 -9.79
CA LEU A 58 6.01 -12.16 -10.65
C LEU A 58 6.43 -12.08 -12.12
N ASP A 59 7.33 -11.17 -12.52
CA ASP A 59 7.86 -11.14 -13.89
C ASP A 59 8.48 -12.48 -14.33
N PRO A 60 9.11 -13.29 -13.46
CA PRO A 60 9.59 -14.63 -13.85
C PRO A 60 8.48 -15.67 -14.08
N LEU A 61 7.22 -15.36 -13.73
CA LEU A 61 6.07 -16.27 -13.82
C LEU A 61 5.10 -15.89 -14.94
N LEU A 62 5.35 -14.78 -15.64
CA LEU A 62 4.56 -14.25 -16.74
C LEU A 62 5.29 -14.48 -18.07
#